data_AF-A0A0G1IVP0-F1
#
_entry.id   AF-A0A0G1IVP0-F1
#
_cell.length_a   1.000
_cell.length_b   1.000
_cell.length_c   1.000
_cell.angle_alpha   90.00
_cell.angle_beta   90.00
_cell.angle_gamma   90.00
#
_symmetry.space_group_name_H-M   'P 1'
#
loop_
_entity.id
_entity.type
_entity.pdbx_description
1 polymer ?
#
loop_
_entity_poly.entity_id
_entity_poly.type
_entity_poly.pdbx_seq_one_letter_code
_entity_poly.pdbx_strand_id
1 'polypeptide(L)'
;MDRFPNFNKALAKFKIKTIFKETIEPEEILLDATKSSDLDEQRIEVPIKPKIFRIFAGIVLGTFLILIGQAAYMQIGRGDYFNNLAAKNRTRSLPLFAQRGIIYDKNFKQLVFNIPSFNLLVSLPDLPQDSVTRSNTVKKVAGITGLPEKEILNDISNINLKFGSSAVVAENLEHEKLLEIQGGINDLPGWRIEQNITRQYVDAPEYSHILGYLGKLTDSDIAENPDYSLTEKIGKNGLEAFYESILRGKPRRAL
;
A
#
# COMPACT_ATOMS: atom_id res chain seq x y z
N MET A 1 -64.84 25.97 27.35
CA MET A 1 -65.82 26.98 27.78
C MET A 1 -65.70 27.05 29.29
N ASP A 2 -65.03 27.99 29.96
CA ASP A 2 -64.35 29.23 29.59
C ASP A 2 -62.89 29.17 30.05
N ARG A 3 -61.95 29.44 29.13
CA ARG A 3 -60.50 29.40 29.38
C ARG A 3 -59.91 30.80 29.32
N PHE A 4 -60.20 31.69 30.27
CA PHE A 4 -59.29 32.81 30.55
C PHE A 4 -59.36 33.18 32.05
N PRO A 5 -58.26 33.00 32.81
CA PRO A 5 -58.20 33.49 34.18
C PRO A 5 -58.21 35.02 34.20
N ASN A 6 -58.84 35.59 35.22
CA ASN A 6 -59.03 37.02 35.40
C ASN A 6 -57.69 37.70 35.75
N PHE A 7 -56.95 38.17 34.73
CA PHE A 7 -55.56 38.68 34.85
C PHE A 7 -55.40 39.93 35.73
N ASN A 8 -56.48 40.68 36.00
CA ASN A 8 -56.39 41.92 36.77
C ASN A 8 -55.96 41.73 38.24
N LYS A 9 -56.20 40.55 38.83
CA LYS A 9 -55.82 40.30 40.23
C LYS A 9 -54.34 39.91 40.40
N ALA A 10 -53.71 39.40 39.34
CA ALA A 10 -52.30 38.97 39.35
C ALA A 10 -51.33 40.13 39.03
N LEU A 11 -51.77 41.14 38.26
CA LEU A 11 -50.95 42.30 37.88
C LEU A 11 -50.90 43.42 38.93
N ALA A 12 -51.79 43.42 39.93
CA ALA A 12 -51.79 44.42 40.99
C ALA A 12 -50.53 44.39 41.88
N LYS A 13 -49.80 43.25 41.92
CA LYS A 13 -48.52 43.12 42.62
C LYS A 13 -47.32 43.66 41.84
N PHE A 14 -47.48 44.00 40.57
CA PHE A 14 -46.41 44.51 39.70
C PHE A 14 -46.63 45.96 39.30
N LYS A 15 -47.03 46.82 40.25
CA LYS A 15 -47.09 48.26 40.02
C LYS A 15 -45.66 48.81 40.07
N ILE A 16 -45.01 48.88 38.91
CA ILE A 16 -43.72 49.55 38.77
C ILE A 16 -43.97 51.04 38.94
N LYS A 17 -43.34 51.65 39.95
CA LYS A 17 -43.35 53.10 40.12
C LYS A 17 -42.42 53.67 39.06
N THR A 18 -42.96 54.03 37.90
CA THR A 18 -42.22 54.76 36.87
C THR A 18 -41.93 56.16 37.40
N ILE A 19 -40.79 56.33 38.06
CA ILE A 19 -40.17 57.64 38.22
C ILE A 19 -39.42 57.87 36.90
N PHE A 20 -40.18 58.11 35.83
CA PHE A 20 -39.61 58.57 34.58
C PHE A 20 -39.91 60.07 34.53
N LYS A 21 -38.88 60.89 34.68
CA LYS A 21 -38.97 62.33 34.44
C LYS A 21 -39.33 62.48 32.95
N GLU A 22 -40.51 63.02 32.68
CA GLU A 22 -41.16 62.96 31.35
C GLU A 22 -40.47 63.85 30.28
N THR A 23 -39.39 64.55 30.64
CA THR A 23 -38.60 65.35 29.72
C THR A 23 -37.12 65.21 30.07
N ILE A 24 -36.35 64.59 29.18
CA ILE A 24 -34.89 64.66 29.21
C ILE A 24 -34.54 66.01 28.60
N GLU A 25 -33.98 66.90 29.41
CA GLU A 25 -33.54 68.20 28.92
C GLU A 25 -32.23 68.03 28.13
N PRO A 26 -32.03 68.79 27.03
CA PRO A 26 -30.85 68.63 26.18
C PRO A 26 -29.52 68.80 26.92
N GLU A 27 -29.54 69.56 28.02
CA GLU A 27 -28.42 69.77 28.94
C GLU A 27 -28.04 68.52 29.76
N GLU A 28 -28.98 67.62 30.09
CA GLU A 28 -28.67 66.34 30.75
C GLU A 28 -27.97 65.37 29.77
N ILE A 29 -28.34 65.40 28.48
CA ILE A 29 -27.69 64.59 27.42
C ILE A 29 -26.26 65.07 27.19
N LEU A 30 -26.03 66.39 27.20
CA LEU A 30 -24.69 66.96 27.05
C LEU A 30 -23.82 66.66 28.28
N LEU A 31 -24.38 66.70 29.49
CA LEU A 31 -23.65 66.33 30.70
C LEU A 31 -23.24 64.85 30.69
N ASP A 32 -24.10 63.96 30.20
CA ASP A 32 -23.83 62.51 30.11
C ASP A 32 -22.83 62.19 28.96
N ALA A 33 -22.90 62.91 27.84
CA ALA A 33 -21.93 62.82 26.75
C ALA A 33 -20.55 63.40 27.12
N THR A 34 -20.49 64.34 28.07
CA THR A 34 -19.22 64.87 28.61
C THR A 34 -18.68 64.02 29.76
N LYS A 35 -19.53 63.17 30.37
CA LYS A 35 -19.13 62.21 31.41
C LYS A 35 -18.64 60.88 30.82
N SER A 36 -19.07 60.55 29.60
CA SER A 36 -18.64 59.36 28.88
C SER A 36 -17.20 59.43 28.35
N SER A 37 -16.55 60.61 28.38
CA SER A 37 -15.12 60.75 28.07
C SER A 37 -14.20 60.25 29.18
N ASP A 38 -14.71 60.04 30.40
CA ASP A 38 -13.95 59.55 31.57
C ASP A 38 -14.37 58.13 32.02
N LEU A 39 -15.22 57.44 31.25
CA LEU A 39 -15.43 56.01 31.44
C LEU A 39 -14.41 55.28 30.60
N ASP A 40 -13.24 55.08 31.23
CA ASP A 40 -12.23 54.06 30.94
C ASP A 40 -12.49 53.30 29.63
N GLU A 41 -11.62 53.49 28.64
CA GLU A 41 -11.34 52.44 27.67
C GLU A 41 -11.05 51.15 28.45
N GLN A 42 -12.09 50.38 28.78
CA GLN A 42 -11.97 49.05 29.34
C GLN A 42 -11.46 48.17 28.23
N ARG A 43 -10.16 48.28 27.96
CA ARG A 43 -9.39 47.20 27.38
C ARG A 43 -9.61 46.02 28.31
N ILE A 44 -10.48 45.09 27.91
CA ILE A 44 -10.58 43.78 28.52
C ILE A 44 -9.33 42.99 28.09
N GLU A 45 -8.14 43.51 28.39
CA GLU A 45 -6.92 42.72 28.48
C GLU A 45 -6.72 42.47 29.96
N VAL A 46 -7.45 41.51 30.52
CA VAL A 46 -7.12 41.04 31.86
C VAL A 46 -5.70 40.47 31.78
N PRO A 47 -4.69 41.06 32.44
CA PRO A 47 -3.34 40.55 32.35
C PRO A 47 -3.34 39.16 32.96
N ILE A 48 -3.00 38.16 32.16
CA ILE A 48 -2.85 36.78 32.64
C ILE A 48 -1.81 36.84 33.76
N LYS A 49 -2.23 36.50 34.99
CA LYS A 49 -1.33 36.58 36.14
C LYS A 49 -0.06 35.78 35.83
N PRO A 50 1.15 36.31 36.12
CA PRO A 50 2.40 35.68 35.72
C PRO A 50 2.57 34.26 36.30
N LYS A 51 1.88 33.96 37.41
CA LYS A 51 1.82 32.61 38.00
C LYS A 51 1.06 31.61 37.12
N ILE A 52 -0.07 32.01 36.54
CA ILE A 52 -0.90 31.16 35.66
C ILE A 52 -0.16 30.88 34.36
N PHE A 53 0.51 31.92 33.80
CA PHE A 53 1.36 31.77 32.63
C PHE A 53 2.53 30.79 32.87
N ARG A 54 3.21 30.86 34.02
CA ARG A 54 4.28 29.92 34.39
C ARG A 54 3.79 28.48 34.57
N ILE A 55 2.61 28.28 35.16
CA ILE A 55 2.01 26.94 35.31
C ILE A 55 1.67 26.37 33.93
N PHE A 56 1.03 27.15 33.06
CA PHE A 56 0.73 26.75 31.69
C PHE A 56 1.99 26.41 30.90
N ALA A 57 3.02 27.27 30.95
CA ALA A 57 4.31 27.01 30.32
C ALA A 57 4.98 25.74 30.87
N GLY A 58 4.87 25.47 32.18
CA GLY A 58 5.37 24.23 32.78
C GLY A 58 4.64 22.98 32.29
N ILE A 59 3.32 23.05 32.11
CA ILE A 59 2.53 21.95 31.53
C ILE A 59 2.96 21.69 30.08
N VAL A 60 3.06 22.75 29.27
CA VAL A 60 3.52 22.64 27.87
C VAL A 60 4.94 22.08 27.80
N LEU A 61 5.86 22.54 28.64
CA LEU A 61 7.22 22.02 28.69
C LEU A 61 7.24 20.54 29.10
N GLY A 62 6.41 20.16 30.08
CA GLY A 62 6.26 18.77 30.52
C GLY A 62 5.75 17.85 29.42
N THR A 63 4.76 18.27 28.63
CA THR A 63 4.28 17.46 27.49
C THR A 63 5.34 17.32 26.41
N PHE A 64 6.09 18.40 26.10
CA PHE A 64 7.23 18.31 25.18
C PHE A 64 8.30 17.34 25.67
N LEU A 65 8.63 17.36 26.97
CA LEU A 65 9.59 16.41 27.54
C LEU A 65 9.13 14.95 27.42
N ILE A 66 7.83 14.70 27.62
CA ILE A 66 7.25 13.35 27.42
C ILE A 66 7.35 12.92 25.95
N LEU A 67 7.03 13.80 25.01
CA LEU A 67 7.14 13.51 23.57
C LEU A 67 8.59 13.28 23.13
N ILE A 68 9.53 14.08 23.63
CA ILE A 68 10.97 13.91 23.38
C ILE A 68 11.45 12.57 23.96
N GLY A 69 11.03 12.24 25.18
CA GLY A 69 11.35 10.95 25.80
C GLY A 69 10.81 9.77 24.99
N GLN A 70 9.57 9.87 24.49
CA GLN A 70 8.96 8.85 23.63
C GLN A 70 9.69 8.73 22.29
N ALA A 71 10.06 9.86 21.66
CA ALA A 71 10.83 9.88 20.43
C ALA A 71 12.21 9.25 20.63
N ALA A 72 12.90 9.60 21.71
CA ALA A 72 14.19 9.01 22.08
C ALA A 72 14.07 7.50 22.34
N TYR A 73 13.01 7.03 22.99
CA TYR A 73 12.76 5.60 23.16
C TYR A 73 12.58 4.87 21.82
N MET A 74 11.82 5.45 20.90
CA MET A 74 11.61 4.88 19.56
C MET A 74 12.89 4.92 18.70
N GLN A 75 13.69 5.97 18.79
CA GLN A 75 14.90 6.18 17.99
C GLN A 75 16.15 5.47 18.56
N ILE A 76 16.30 5.37 19.88
CA ILE A 76 17.49 4.80 20.53
C ILE A 76 17.19 3.39 21.05
N GLY A 77 16.06 3.19 21.74
CA GLY A 77 15.69 1.89 22.29
C GLY A 77 15.21 0.88 21.23
N ARG A 78 14.50 1.36 20.20
CA ARG A 78 14.01 0.54 19.08
C ARG A 78 14.49 1.05 17.72
N GLY A 79 15.50 1.92 17.68
CA GLY A 79 16.03 2.50 16.45
C GLY A 79 16.43 1.43 15.45
N ASP A 80 17.25 0.48 15.89
CA ASP A 80 17.71 -0.63 15.04
C ASP A 80 16.56 -1.52 14.58
N TYR A 81 15.54 -1.74 15.42
CA TYR A 81 14.37 -2.52 15.04
C TYR A 81 13.58 -1.84 13.91
N PHE A 82 13.24 -0.56 14.07
CA PHE A 82 12.50 0.18 13.04
C PHE A 82 13.34 0.48 11.80
N ASN A 83 14.64 0.73 11.94
CA ASN A 83 15.56 0.86 10.81
C ASN A 83 15.64 -0.44 10.01
N ASN A 84 15.69 -1.61 10.67
CA ASN A 84 15.67 -2.89 9.99
C ASN A 84 14.31 -3.18 9.32
N LEU A 85 13.18 -2.82 9.94
CA LEU A 85 11.86 -2.92 9.31
C LEU A 85 11.75 -1.99 8.08
N ALA A 86 12.26 -0.76 8.19
CA ALA A 86 12.28 0.21 7.09
C ALA A 86 13.22 -0.23 5.96
N ALA A 87 14.41 -0.75 6.29
CA ALA A 87 15.34 -1.31 5.31
C ALA A 87 14.72 -2.50 4.57
N LYS A 88 14.06 -3.43 5.28
CA LYS A 88 13.33 -4.55 4.65
C LYS A 88 12.21 -4.09 3.73
N ASN A 89 11.51 -3.00 4.06
CA ASN A 89 10.47 -2.43 3.20
C ASN A 89 11.04 -1.63 2.02
N ARG A 90 12.26 -1.07 2.14
CA ARG A 90 12.90 -0.26 1.10
C ARG A 90 13.53 -1.10 -0.01
N THR A 91 14.01 -2.30 0.31
CA THR A 91 14.68 -3.19 -0.66
C THR A 91 13.91 -4.50 -0.79
N ARG A 92 13.20 -4.66 -1.91
CA ARG A 92 12.60 -5.93 -2.30
C ARG A 92 13.65 -6.71 -3.10
N SER A 93 14.26 -7.72 -2.49
CA SER A 93 15.21 -8.59 -3.20
C SER A 93 14.46 -9.38 -4.26
N LEU A 94 14.77 -9.14 -5.54
CA LEU A 94 14.25 -9.95 -6.64
C LEU A 94 15.29 -11.06 -6.94
N PRO A 95 14.88 -12.34 -6.98
CA PRO A 95 15.78 -13.40 -7.42
C PRO A 95 16.13 -13.15 -8.89
N LEU A 96 17.43 -13.14 -9.21
CA LEU A 96 17.91 -13.21 -10.59
C LEU A 96 18.19 -14.67 -10.90
N PHE A 97 17.39 -15.21 -11.83
CA PHE A 97 17.53 -16.59 -12.26
C PHE A 97 18.86 -16.78 -13.01
N ALA A 98 19.59 -17.83 -12.65
CA ALA A 98 20.72 -18.26 -13.44
C ALA A 98 20.21 -18.92 -14.73
N GLN A 99 20.94 -18.71 -15.82
CA GLN A 99 20.69 -19.48 -17.04
C GLN A 99 21.05 -20.94 -16.79
N ARG A 100 20.16 -21.86 -17.16
CA ARG A 100 20.40 -23.30 -16.99
C ARG A 100 21.48 -23.79 -17.96
N GLY A 101 22.22 -24.82 -17.60
CA GLY A 101 23.22 -25.46 -18.46
C GLY A 101 22.62 -25.97 -19.77
N ILE A 102 23.36 -25.82 -20.87
CA ILE A 102 23.00 -26.34 -22.20
C ILE A 102 23.41 -27.81 -22.28
N ILE A 103 22.56 -28.65 -22.88
CA ILE A 103 22.86 -30.07 -23.11
C ILE A 103 23.34 -30.23 -24.55
N TYR A 104 24.51 -30.84 -24.71
CA TYR A 104 25.15 -31.09 -25.99
C TYR A 104 25.23 -32.60 -26.26
N ASP A 105 25.17 -32.98 -27.54
CA ASP A 105 25.59 -34.29 -28.01
C ASP A 105 27.13 -34.39 -28.09
N LYS A 106 27.67 -35.60 -28.30
CA LYS A 106 29.09 -35.90 -28.51
C LYS A 106 29.75 -35.03 -29.59
N ASN A 107 28.98 -34.58 -30.58
CA ASN A 107 29.45 -33.72 -31.67
C ASN A 107 29.27 -32.23 -31.38
N PHE A 108 29.01 -31.84 -30.12
CA PHE A 108 28.71 -30.47 -29.70
C PHE A 108 27.48 -29.83 -30.36
N LYS A 109 26.56 -30.64 -30.91
CA LYS A 109 25.23 -30.16 -31.34
C LYS A 109 24.40 -29.88 -30.09
N GLN A 110 23.82 -28.69 -29.99
CA GLN A 110 22.90 -28.33 -28.90
C GLN A 110 21.61 -29.14 -29.02
N LEU A 111 21.31 -29.94 -28.01
CA LEU A 111 20.06 -30.69 -27.91
C LEU A 111 19.03 -29.95 -27.06
N VAL A 112 19.48 -29.32 -25.98
CA VAL A 112 18.61 -28.54 -25.09
C VAL A 112 19.27 -27.22 -24.73
N PHE A 113 18.60 -26.11 -25.01
CA PHE A 113 19.09 -24.77 -24.71
C PHE A 113 17.96 -23.85 -24.21
N ASN A 114 18.33 -22.66 -23.74
CA ASN A 114 17.39 -21.70 -23.16
C ASN A 114 16.99 -20.66 -24.20
N ILE A 115 15.69 -20.42 -24.35
CA ILE A 115 15.15 -19.25 -25.05
C ILE A 115 14.63 -18.26 -24.00
N PRO A 116 14.84 -16.94 -24.16
CA PRO A 116 14.15 -15.95 -23.33
C PRO A 116 12.63 -16.11 -23.47
N SER A 117 11.94 -16.10 -22.33
CA SER A 117 10.48 -16.05 -22.27
C SER A 117 10.06 -14.95 -21.30
N PHE A 118 8.83 -14.46 -21.44
CA PHE A 118 8.30 -13.41 -20.58
C PHE A 118 6.98 -13.86 -19.99
N ASN A 119 6.85 -13.72 -18.67
CA ASN A 119 5.65 -14.09 -17.94
C ASN A 119 4.96 -12.82 -17.43
N LEU A 120 3.63 -12.80 -17.47
CA LEU A 120 2.82 -11.77 -16.84
C LEU A 120 2.48 -12.22 -15.41
N LEU A 121 2.90 -11.43 -14.44
CA LEU A 121 2.57 -11.65 -13.03
C LEU A 121 1.63 -10.57 -12.52
N VAL A 122 0.81 -10.98 -11.57
CA VAL A 122 -0.04 -10.09 -10.78
C VAL A 122 0.34 -10.19 -9.32
N SER A 123 0.52 -9.05 -8.66
CA SER A 123 0.89 -8.94 -7.25
C SER A 123 -0.31 -8.44 -6.45
N LEU A 124 -0.81 -9.26 -5.53
CA LEU A 124 -2.01 -8.96 -4.74
C LEU A 124 -1.89 -7.71 -3.86
N PRO A 125 -0.75 -7.44 -3.18
CA PRO A 125 -0.58 -6.24 -2.37
C PRO A 125 -0.54 -4.95 -3.21
N ASP A 126 -0.11 -5.07 -4.46
CA ASP A 126 0.10 -3.94 -5.37
C ASP A 126 -1.13 -3.69 -6.26
N LEU A 127 -2.12 -4.58 -6.22
CA LEU A 127 -3.40 -4.43 -6.92
C LEU A 127 -4.26 -3.37 -6.22
N PRO A 128 -4.97 -2.51 -6.99
CA PRO A 128 -5.89 -1.55 -6.42
C PRO A 128 -7.04 -2.25 -5.68
N GLN A 129 -7.38 -1.74 -4.49
CA GLN A 129 -8.50 -2.24 -3.68
C GLN A 129 -9.86 -1.85 -4.28
N ASP A 130 -9.90 -0.78 -5.07
CA ASP A 130 -11.11 -0.33 -5.76
C ASP A 130 -11.56 -1.36 -6.80
N SER A 131 -12.78 -1.88 -6.62
CA SER A 131 -13.36 -2.92 -7.49
C SER A 131 -13.46 -2.48 -8.95
N VAL A 132 -13.76 -1.20 -9.20
CA VAL A 132 -13.90 -0.62 -10.53
C VAL A 132 -12.54 -0.59 -11.25
N THR A 133 -11.52 -0.01 -10.60
CA THR A 133 -10.16 0.08 -11.14
C THR A 133 -9.59 -1.31 -11.40
N ARG A 134 -9.78 -2.23 -10.44
CA ARG A 134 -9.35 -3.62 -10.58
C ARG A 134 -10.02 -4.31 -11.77
N SER A 135 -11.34 -4.23 -11.90
CA SER A 135 -12.06 -4.82 -13.05
C SER A 135 -11.57 -4.23 -14.38
N ASN A 136 -11.33 -2.91 -14.44
CA ASN A 136 -10.81 -2.27 -15.65
C ASN A 136 -9.40 -2.76 -16.01
N THR A 137 -8.50 -2.93 -15.03
CA THR A 137 -7.16 -3.49 -15.29
C THR A 137 -7.24 -4.93 -15.78
N VAL A 138 -8.08 -5.77 -15.16
CA VAL A 138 -8.30 -7.16 -15.59
C VAL A 138 -8.84 -7.22 -17.02
N LYS A 139 -9.81 -6.36 -17.36
CA LYS A 139 -10.35 -6.23 -18.73
C LYS A 139 -9.30 -5.86 -19.76
N LYS A 140 -8.46 -4.87 -19.45
CA LYS A 140 -7.34 -4.48 -20.34
C LYS A 140 -6.39 -5.66 -20.56
N VAL A 141 -5.99 -6.34 -19.48
CA VAL A 141 -5.08 -7.49 -19.58
C VAL A 141 -5.72 -8.66 -20.34
N ALA A 142 -7.01 -8.94 -20.11
CA ALA A 142 -7.76 -9.94 -20.86
C ALA A 142 -7.78 -9.63 -22.36
N GLY A 143 -7.99 -8.36 -22.72
CA GLY A 143 -7.97 -7.90 -24.11
C GLY A 143 -6.63 -8.12 -24.80
N ILE A 144 -5.52 -7.87 -24.11
CA ILE A 144 -4.16 -8.02 -24.67
C ILE A 144 -3.73 -9.50 -24.72
N THR A 145 -3.97 -10.23 -23.65
CA THR A 145 -3.54 -11.64 -23.54
C THR A 145 -4.42 -12.59 -24.35
N GLY A 146 -5.69 -12.22 -24.56
CA GLY A 146 -6.73 -13.08 -25.12
C GLY A 146 -7.31 -14.07 -24.10
N LEU A 147 -6.94 -13.95 -22.81
CA LEU A 147 -7.43 -14.82 -21.75
C LEU A 147 -8.80 -14.35 -21.24
N PRO A 148 -9.73 -15.27 -20.91
CA PRO A 148 -11.00 -14.90 -20.30
C PRO A 148 -10.80 -14.19 -18.95
N GLU A 149 -11.53 -13.09 -18.72
CA GLU A 149 -11.48 -12.36 -17.44
C GLU A 149 -11.72 -13.26 -16.22
N LYS A 150 -12.59 -14.26 -16.37
CA LYS A 150 -12.91 -15.22 -15.32
C LYS A 150 -11.71 -16.07 -14.90
N GLU A 151 -10.88 -16.48 -15.87
CA GLU A 151 -9.68 -17.25 -15.58
C GLU A 151 -8.66 -16.41 -14.83
N ILE A 152 -8.44 -15.18 -15.30
CA ILE A 152 -7.57 -14.21 -14.63
C ILE A 152 -8.01 -13.94 -13.18
N LEU A 153 -9.32 -13.76 -12.96
CA LEU A 153 -9.85 -13.56 -11.61
C LEU A 153 -9.67 -14.79 -10.72
N ASN A 154 -9.81 -15.99 -11.29
CA ASN A 154 -9.54 -17.23 -10.56
C ASN A 154 -8.07 -17.33 -10.16
N ASP A 155 -7.14 -17.03 -11.07
CA ASP A 155 -5.70 -17.02 -10.79
C ASP A 155 -5.36 -16.04 -9.68
N ILE A 156 -5.99 -14.85 -9.67
CA ILE A 156 -5.80 -13.86 -8.60
C ILE A 156 -6.40 -14.38 -7.27
N SER A 157 -7.57 -15.03 -7.30
CA SER A 157 -8.18 -15.57 -6.08
C SER A 157 -7.43 -16.76 -5.49
N ASN A 158 -6.74 -17.53 -6.33
CA ASN A 158 -5.96 -18.71 -5.95
C ASN A 158 -4.55 -18.35 -5.47
N ILE A 159 -4.20 -17.05 -5.37
CA ILE A 159 -2.92 -16.61 -4.82
C ILE A 159 -2.78 -17.12 -3.39
N ASN A 160 -1.89 -18.10 -3.22
CA ASN A 160 -1.55 -18.62 -1.90
C ASN A 160 -0.49 -17.72 -1.25
N LEU A 161 -0.96 -16.84 -0.36
CA LEU A 161 -0.13 -15.90 0.40
C LEU A 161 1.01 -16.56 1.22
N LYS A 162 0.95 -17.89 1.44
CA LYS A 162 2.02 -18.62 2.14
C LYS A 162 3.30 -18.76 1.31
N PHE A 163 3.16 -18.86 -0.01
CA PHE A 163 4.30 -19.10 -0.89
C PHE A 163 4.73 -17.86 -1.68
N GLY A 164 3.89 -16.82 -1.70
CA GLY A 164 4.20 -15.56 -2.32
C GLY A 164 2.96 -14.67 -2.40
N SER A 165 3.17 -13.39 -2.70
CA SER A 165 2.09 -12.43 -2.88
C SER A 165 1.75 -12.20 -4.36
N SER A 166 2.22 -13.07 -5.25
CA SER A 166 2.07 -12.92 -6.70
C SER A 166 1.71 -14.24 -7.37
N ALA A 167 0.91 -14.17 -8.44
CA ALA A 167 0.58 -15.30 -9.32
C ALA A 167 1.03 -15.00 -10.76
N VAL A 168 1.36 -16.07 -11.49
CA VAL A 168 1.58 -16.02 -12.93
C VAL A 168 0.23 -16.16 -13.62
N VAL A 169 -0.15 -15.15 -14.41
CA VAL A 169 -1.43 -15.11 -15.15
C VAL A 169 -1.24 -15.59 -16.58
N ALA A 170 -0.11 -15.24 -17.20
CA ALA A 170 0.23 -15.72 -18.53
C ALA A 170 1.71 -16.12 -18.57
N GLU A 171 2.00 -17.29 -19.14
CA GLU A 171 3.35 -17.78 -19.39
C GLU A 171 3.73 -17.58 -20.85
N ASN A 172 5.01 -17.32 -21.12
CA ASN A 172 5.59 -17.27 -22.46
C ASN A 172 4.82 -16.34 -23.43
N LEU A 173 4.69 -15.07 -23.04
CA LEU A 173 4.05 -14.05 -23.85
C LEU A 173 4.70 -13.93 -25.23
N GLU A 174 3.86 -13.88 -26.26
CA GLU A 174 4.27 -13.53 -27.61
C GLU A 174 4.83 -12.10 -27.65
N HIS A 175 5.76 -11.85 -28.57
CA HIS A 175 6.49 -10.59 -28.64
C HIS A 175 5.56 -9.38 -28.82
N GLU A 176 4.50 -9.52 -29.62
CA GLU A 176 3.52 -8.44 -29.85
C GLU A 176 2.77 -8.08 -28.56
N LYS A 177 2.23 -9.09 -27.85
CA LYS A 177 1.54 -8.93 -26.57
C LYS A 177 2.45 -8.36 -25.48
N LEU A 178 3.71 -8.78 -25.47
CA LEU A 178 4.73 -8.26 -24.56
C LEU A 178 4.89 -6.75 -24.74
N LEU A 179 5.07 -6.28 -25.98
CA LEU A 179 5.26 -4.86 -26.28
C LEU A 179 4.03 -4.03 -25.89
N GLU A 180 2.84 -4.55 -26.15
CA GLU A 180 1.59 -3.89 -25.79
C GLU A 180 1.44 -3.72 -24.26
N ILE A 181 1.72 -4.79 -23.49
CA ILE A 181 1.70 -4.71 -22.02
C ILE A 181 2.81 -3.79 -21.50
N GLN A 182 4.03 -3.90 -22.06
CA GLN A 182 5.17 -3.08 -21.65
C GLN A 182 4.90 -1.58 -21.87
N GLY A 183 4.27 -1.23 -22.99
CA GLY A 183 3.87 0.15 -23.30
C GLY A 183 2.80 0.70 -22.35
N GLY A 184 1.89 -0.17 -21.89
CA GLY A 184 0.81 0.18 -20.97
C GLY A 184 1.08 -0.13 -19.49
N ILE A 185 2.29 -0.53 -19.10
CA ILE A 185 2.55 -1.09 -17.77
C ILE A 185 2.28 -0.09 -16.63
N ASN A 186 2.49 1.20 -16.88
CA ASN A 186 2.23 2.27 -15.92
C ASN A 186 0.73 2.40 -15.58
N ASP A 187 -0.15 1.99 -16.50
CA ASP A 187 -1.61 2.02 -16.32
C ASP A 187 -2.16 0.71 -15.72
N LEU A 188 -1.29 -0.25 -15.41
CA LEU A 188 -1.63 -1.58 -14.89
C LEU A 188 -1.03 -1.77 -13.48
N PRO A 189 -1.54 -1.04 -12.45
CA PRO A 189 -1.04 -1.19 -11.09
C PRO A 189 -1.22 -2.63 -10.60
N GLY A 190 -0.15 -3.17 -10.02
CA GLY A 190 -0.08 -4.55 -9.52
C GLY A 190 0.29 -5.59 -10.57
N TRP A 191 0.41 -5.21 -11.85
CA TRP A 191 0.88 -6.09 -12.92
C TRP A 191 2.35 -5.85 -13.21
N ARG A 192 3.08 -6.92 -13.48
CA ARG A 192 4.49 -6.82 -13.88
C ARG A 192 4.86 -7.90 -14.88
N ILE A 193 5.81 -7.56 -15.74
CA ILE A 193 6.46 -8.54 -16.61
C ILE A 193 7.68 -9.07 -15.88
N GLU A 194 7.80 -10.40 -15.80
CA GLU A 194 9.00 -11.07 -15.32
C GLU A 194 9.68 -11.76 -16.50
N GLN A 195 10.97 -11.47 -16.68
CA GLN A 195 11.80 -12.20 -17.61
C GLN A 195 12.09 -13.58 -17.03
N ASN A 196 11.84 -14.61 -17.84
CA ASN A 196 12.12 -15.99 -17.52
C ASN A 196 12.84 -16.65 -18.71
N ILE A 197 13.10 -17.95 -18.60
CA ILE A 197 13.64 -18.76 -19.66
C ILE A 197 12.76 -19.99 -19.87
N THR A 198 12.59 -20.39 -21.13
CA THR A 198 11.98 -21.66 -21.48
C THR A 198 13.00 -22.57 -22.16
N ARG A 199 12.84 -23.87 -22.02
CA ARG A 199 13.72 -24.86 -22.68
C ARG A 199 13.25 -25.12 -24.10
N GLN A 200 14.18 -25.06 -25.04
CA GLN A 200 14.00 -25.59 -26.38
C GLN A 200 14.69 -26.93 -26.50
N TYR A 201 13.95 -27.93 -26.96
CA TYR A 201 14.43 -29.28 -27.22
C TYR A 201 14.50 -29.49 -28.73
N VAL A 202 15.70 -29.70 -29.26
CA VAL A 202 15.93 -30.02 -30.68
C VAL A 202 15.67 -31.51 -30.89
N ASP A 203 14.99 -31.87 -31.99
CA ASP A 203 14.65 -33.27 -32.31
C ASP A 203 13.88 -33.97 -31.15
N ALA A 204 13.04 -33.20 -30.45
CA ALA A 204 12.42 -33.55 -29.18
C ALA A 204 11.73 -34.93 -29.11
N PRO A 205 11.00 -35.40 -30.14
CA PRO A 205 10.30 -36.69 -30.06
C PRO A 205 11.24 -37.88 -29.87
N GLU A 206 12.42 -37.86 -30.50
CA GLU A 206 13.35 -38.99 -30.57
C GLU A 206 14.08 -39.22 -29.23
N TYR A 207 14.32 -38.14 -28.47
CA TYR A 207 15.11 -38.17 -27.24
C TYR A 207 14.34 -37.74 -25.98
N SER A 208 13.04 -37.45 -26.09
CA SER A 208 12.21 -36.91 -24.99
C SER A 208 12.29 -37.74 -23.70
N HIS A 209 12.30 -39.06 -23.79
CA HIS A 209 12.38 -39.95 -22.63
C HIS A 209 13.75 -39.91 -21.93
N ILE A 210 14.83 -39.66 -22.69
CA ILE A 210 16.20 -39.60 -22.17
C ILE A 210 16.48 -38.20 -21.63
N LEU A 211 16.19 -37.16 -22.42
CA LEU A 211 16.41 -35.77 -22.04
C LEU A 211 15.52 -35.39 -20.84
N GLY A 212 14.26 -35.84 -20.86
CA GLY A 212 13.26 -35.46 -19.87
C GLY A 212 12.64 -34.09 -20.16
N TYR A 213 11.96 -33.56 -19.14
CA TYR A 213 11.27 -32.28 -19.24
C TYR A 213 11.26 -31.54 -17.90
N LEU A 214 10.98 -30.23 -17.96
CA LEU A 214 10.77 -29.38 -16.80
C LEU A 214 9.28 -29.29 -16.46
N GLY A 215 8.95 -29.37 -15.17
CA GLY A 215 7.60 -29.20 -14.66
C GLY A 215 7.48 -28.03 -13.69
N LYS A 216 6.24 -27.57 -13.45
CA LYS A 216 5.95 -26.63 -12.37
C LYS A 216 6.29 -27.27 -11.02
N LEU A 217 6.68 -26.45 -10.05
CA LEU A 217 6.91 -26.91 -8.69
C LEU A 217 5.60 -27.34 -8.04
N THR A 218 5.63 -28.49 -7.37
CA THR A 218 4.57 -28.95 -6.47
C THR A 218 4.90 -28.55 -5.03
N ASP A 219 3.90 -28.57 -4.15
CA ASP A 219 4.10 -28.25 -2.72
C ASP A 219 5.19 -29.12 -2.06
N SER A 220 5.31 -30.37 -2.50
CA SER A 220 6.39 -31.28 -2.09
C SER A 220 7.77 -30.82 -2.53
N ASP A 221 7.92 -30.38 -3.79
CA ASP A 221 9.20 -29.91 -4.33
C ASP A 221 9.68 -28.66 -3.58
N ILE A 222 8.75 -27.76 -3.25
CA ILE A 222 9.01 -26.52 -2.50
C ILE A 222 9.47 -26.84 -1.08
N ALA A 223 8.85 -27.83 -0.43
CA ALA A 223 9.24 -28.26 0.90
C ALA A 223 10.66 -28.84 0.94
N GLU A 224 11.05 -29.59 -0.09
CA GLU A 224 12.40 -30.16 -0.21
C GLU A 224 13.44 -29.14 -0.69
N ASN A 225 13.01 -28.16 -1.50
CA ASN A 225 13.90 -27.20 -2.14
C ASN A 225 13.39 -25.76 -1.94
N PRO A 226 13.57 -25.18 -0.73
CA PRO A 226 13.05 -23.85 -0.40
C PRO A 226 13.71 -22.71 -1.19
N ASP A 227 14.82 -22.99 -1.88
CA ASP A 227 15.57 -22.01 -2.68
C ASP A 227 14.99 -21.80 -4.10
N TYR A 228 13.94 -22.52 -4.50
CA TYR A 228 13.27 -22.28 -5.78
C TYR A 228 12.28 -21.13 -5.71
N SER A 229 12.25 -20.32 -6.77
CA SER A 229 11.12 -19.41 -7.01
C SER A 229 9.88 -20.19 -7.46
N LEU A 230 8.70 -19.69 -7.09
CA LEU A 230 7.41 -20.18 -7.59
C LEU A 230 7.28 -20.13 -9.12
N THR A 231 8.05 -19.28 -9.78
CA THR A 231 8.04 -19.12 -11.24
C THR A 231 9.08 -19.98 -11.95
N GLU A 232 9.99 -20.61 -11.19
CA GLU A 232 10.94 -21.56 -11.76
C GLU A 232 10.24 -22.88 -12.11
N LYS A 233 10.88 -23.65 -13.00
CA LYS A 233 10.48 -25.01 -13.32
C LYS A 233 11.61 -25.95 -12.91
N ILE A 234 11.26 -27.11 -12.37
CA ILE A 234 12.19 -28.14 -11.89
C ILE A 234 12.21 -29.32 -12.87
N GLY A 235 13.39 -29.94 -13.06
CA GLY A 235 13.53 -31.16 -13.85
C GLY A 235 12.74 -32.30 -13.22
N LYS A 236 11.77 -32.85 -13.97
CA LYS A 236 10.88 -33.92 -13.47
C LYS A 236 11.30 -35.32 -13.89
N ASN A 237 12.04 -35.45 -14.99
CA ASN A 237 12.50 -36.74 -15.48
C ASN A 237 13.81 -36.60 -16.28
N GLY A 238 14.40 -37.74 -16.65
CA GLY A 238 15.51 -37.85 -17.58
C GLY A 238 16.78 -37.17 -17.08
N LEU A 239 17.58 -36.71 -18.02
CA LEU A 239 18.81 -35.96 -17.75
C LEU A 239 18.53 -34.63 -17.03
N GLU A 240 17.40 -33.97 -17.31
CA GLU A 240 17.01 -32.74 -16.61
C GLU A 240 16.88 -32.96 -15.10
N ALA A 241 16.19 -34.02 -14.66
CA ALA A 241 16.07 -34.34 -13.23
C ALA A 241 17.39 -34.82 -12.63
N PHE A 242 18.11 -35.71 -13.33
CA PHE A 242 19.36 -36.29 -12.83
C PHE A 242 20.46 -35.24 -12.62
N TYR A 243 20.58 -34.29 -13.55
CA TYR A 243 21.59 -33.24 -13.51
C TYR A 243 21.04 -31.89 -13.01
N GLU A 244 19.88 -31.86 -12.34
CA GLU A 244 19.24 -30.61 -11.85
C GLU A 244 20.21 -29.73 -11.06
N SER A 245 21.01 -30.32 -10.16
CA SER A 245 21.97 -29.59 -9.31
C SER A 245 23.08 -28.89 -10.09
N ILE A 246 23.43 -29.41 -11.28
CA ILE A 246 24.45 -28.85 -12.16
C ILE A 246 23.80 -27.91 -13.18
N LEU A 247 22.69 -28.34 -13.78
CA LEU A 247 21.98 -27.62 -14.83
C LEU A 247 21.32 -26.35 -14.30
N ARG A 248 20.73 -26.35 -13.10
CA ARG A 248 20.05 -25.17 -12.54
C ARG A 248 21.01 -24.00 -12.32
N GLY A 249 22.27 -24.28 -12.00
CA GLY A 249 23.20 -23.28 -11.51
C GLY A 249 22.80 -22.75 -10.12
N LYS A 250 23.48 -21.71 -9.66
CA LYS A 250 23.18 -21.06 -8.37
C LYS A 250 22.42 -19.76 -8.62
N PRO A 251 21.19 -19.59 -8.08
CA PRO A 251 20.48 -18.33 -8.21
C PRO A 251 21.27 -17.23 -7.50
N ARG A 252 21.29 -16.03 -8.09
CA ARG A 252 21.92 -14.86 -7.48
C ARG A 252 20.81 -13.92 -7.01
N ARG A 253 20.94 -13.37 -5.82
CA ARG A 253 20.07 -12.30 -5.36
C ARG A 253 20.69 -10.97 -5.79
N ALA A 254 19.93 -10.16 -6.54
CA ALA A 254 20.23 -8.74 -6.66
C ALA A 254 19.69 -8.05 -5.40
N LEU A 255 20.56 -7.31 -4.71
CA LEU A 255 20.22 -6.47 -3.56
C LEU A 255 19.80 -5.08 -4.03
#